data_AF-A0A8J6GW28-F1
#
_entry.id   AF-A0A8J6GW28-F1
#
_cell.length_a   1.000
_cell.length_b   1.000
_cell.length_c   1.000
_cell.angle_alpha   90.00
_cell.angle_beta   90.00
_cell.angle_gamma   90.00
#
_symmetry.space_group_name_H-M   'P 1'
#
loop_
_entity.id
_entity.type
_entity.pdbx_description
1 polymer ?
#
loop_
_entity_poly.entity_id
_entity_poly.type
_entity_poly.pdbx_seq_one_letter_code
_entity_poly.pdbx_strand_id
1 'polypeptide(L)'
;MYDNMSTMVYIKEEKLEKLTQDEIISKTKQVIQGLEALKNEHNSILQSLLETLKCLKKDDESNLVEEKSSMIRKSLEMLELGLSEAQVSVDDT
;
A
#
# COMPACT_ATOMS: atom_id res chain seq x y z
N MET A 1 -7.47 -45.36 40.45
CA MET A 1 -7.39 -43.96 40.02
C MET A 1 -5.93 -43.58 39.97
N TYR A 2 -5.29 -43.65 38.80
CA TYR A 2 -3.97 -43.06 38.58
C TYR A 2 -3.84 -42.62 37.12
N ASP A 3 -3.47 -41.35 37.01
CA ASP A 3 -2.77 -40.67 35.93
C ASP A 3 -3.44 -40.48 34.57
N ASN A 4 -4.17 -39.36 34.47
CA ASN A 4 -4.28 -38.58 33.23
C ASN A 4 -2.86 -38.14 32.80
N MET A 5 -2.18 -38.96 32.00
CA MET A 5 -0.98 -38.57 31.26
C MET A 5 -1.35 -37.45 30.28
N SER A 6 -0.99 -36.22 30.65
CA SER A 6 -1.13 -35.05 29.79
C SER A 6 -0.11 -35.18 28.65
N THR A 7 -0.60 -35.51 27.45
CA THR A 7 0.20 -35.49 26.23
C THR A 7 0.70 -34.06 26.01
N MET A 8 1.99 -33.83 26.21
CA MET A 8 2.65 -32.60 25.79
C MET A 8 2.57 -32.55 24.26
N VAL A 9 1.67 -31.73 23.74
CA VAL A 9 1.64 -31.39 22.32
C VAL A 9 2.93 -30.63 22.04
N TYR A 10 3.86 -31.28 21.37
CA TYR A 10 5.02 -30.61 20.80
C TYR A 10 4.44 -29.66 19.74
N ILE A 11 4.28 -28.38 20.10
CA ILE A 11 4.09 -27.33 19.10
C ILE A 11 5.38 -27.39 18.31
N LYS A 12 5.32 -28.04 17.14
CA LYS A 12 6.37 -27.95 16.14
C LYS A 12 6.56 -26.45 15.98
N GLU A 13 7.69 -25.92 16.46
CA GLU A 13 8.11 -24.57 16.12
C GLU A 13 8.10 -24.57 14.60
N GLU A 14 6.99 -24.09 14.03
CA GLU A 14 6.89 -23.83 12.62
C GLU A 14 8.01 -22.82 12.42
N LYS A 15 9.10 -23.33 11.85
CA LYS A 15 10.40 -22.67 11.79
C LYS A 15 10.09 -21.33 11.15
N LEU A 16 9.92 -20.29 11.97
CA LEU A 16 9.67 -18.96 11.51
C LEU A 16 11.00 -18.62 10.87
N GLU A 17 11.10 -18.86 9.56
CA GLU A 17 12.32 -18.62 8.81
C GLU A 17 12.62 -17.15 9.05
N LYS A 18 13.64 -16.90 9.87
CA LYS A 18 14.08 -15.56 10.19
C LYS A 18 14.54 -14.99 8.87
N LEU A 19 13.71 -14.13 8.28
CA LEU A 19 14.09 -13.40 7.08
C LEU A 19 15.38 -12.66 7.38
N THR A 20 16.36 -12.85 6.51
CA THR A 20 17.59 -12.10 6.56
C THR A 20 17.32 -10.62 6.32
N GLN A 21 18.19 -9.74 6.82
CA GLN A 21 18.08 -8.30 6.58
C GLN A 21 18.03 -7.98 5.08
N ASP A 22 18.82 -8.69 4.26
CA ASP A 22 18.83 -8.55 2.81
C ASP A 22 17.47 -8.92 2.16
N GLU A 23 16.81 -9.98 2.64
CA GLU A 23 15.49 -10.38 2.15
C GLU A 23 14.41 -9.39 2.57
N ILE A 24 14.50 -8.82 3.78
CA ILE A 24 13.58 -7.78 4.24
C ILE A 24 13.74 -6.54 3.36
N ILE A 25 14.97 -6.07 3.16
CA ILE A 25 15.26 -4.91 2.30
C ILE A 25 14.78 -5.18 0.85
N SER A 26 15.05 -6.37 0.32
CA SER A 26 14.62 -6.75 -1.03
C SER A 26 13.09 -6.71 -1.18
N LYS A 27 12.35 -7.29 -0.23
CA LYS A 27 10.88 -7.27 -0.23
C LYS A 27 10.35 -5.85 -0.07
N THR A 28 10.93 -5.05 0.82
CA THR A 28 10.53 -3.64 0.99
C THR A 28 10.76 -2.83 -0.29
N LYS A 29 11.88 -3.02 -1.00
CA LYS A 29 12.12 -2.40 -2.31
C LYS A 29 11.07 -2.78 -3.36
N GLN A 30 10.63 -4.04 -3.38
CA GLN A 30 9.54 -4.46 -4.28
C GLN A 30 8.21 -3.78 -3.94
N VAL A 31 7.90 -3.62 -2.65
CA VAL A 31 6.70 -2.89 -2.21
C VAL A 31 6.79 -1.41 -2.63
N ILE A 32 7.94 -0.76 -2.45
CA ILE A 32 8.17 0.63 -2.88
C ILE A 32 7.89 0.77 -4.38
N GLN A 33 8.46 -0.11 -5.22
CA GLN A 33 8.22 -0.09 -6.67
C GLN A 33 6.73 -0.27 -7.02
N GLY A 34 6.02 -1.16 -6.31
CA GLY A 34 4.58 -1.34 -6.47
C GLY A 34 3.78 -0.09 -6.11
N LEU A 35 4.15 0.58 -5.01
CA LEU A 35 3.54 1.84 -4.59
C LEU A 35 3.83 2.99 -5.57
N GLU A 36 5.03 3.05 -6.15
CA GLU A 36 5.36 4.02 -7.20
C GLU A 36 4.53 3.79 -8.46
N ALA A 37 4.35 2.54 -8.88
CA ALA A 37 3.49 2.19 -10.00
C ALA A 37 2.04 2.61 -9.74
N LEU A 38 1.52 2.32 -8.53
CA LEU A 38 0.17 2.71 -8.12
C LEU A 38 0.01 4.25 -8.08
N LYS A 39 1.01 4.98 -7.59
CA LYS A 39 1.03 6.45 -7.62
C LYS A 39 0.92 6.99 -9.06
N ASN A 40 1.63 6.37 -10.00
CA ASN A 40 1.59 6.77 -11.42
C ASN A 40 0.22 6.49 -12.05
N GLU A 41 -0.43 5.39 -11.69
CA GLU A 41 -1.80 5.08 -12.11
C GLU A 41 -2.80 6.10 -11.57
N HIS A 42 -2.72 6.43 -10.28
CA HIS A 42 -3.57 7.45 -9.65
C HIS A 42 -3.38 8.83 -10.31
N ASN A 43 -2.15 9.22 -10.63
CA ASN A 43 -1.88 10.45 -11.38
C ASN A 43 -2.51 10.42 -12.77
N SER A 44 -2.44 9.28 -13.47
CA SER A 44 -3.06 9.12 -14.80
C SER A 44 -4.58 9.26 -14.72
N ILE A 45 -5.23 8.61 -13.73
CA ILE A 45 -6.67 8.73 -13.47
C ILE A 45 -7.04 10.19 -13.17
N LEU A 46 -6.27 10.86 -12.31
CA LEU A 46 -6.52 12.25 -11.96
C LEU A 46 -6.45 13.16 -13.20
N GLN A 47 -5.45 12.98 -14.07
CA GLN A 47 -5.37 13.76 -15.31
C GLN A 47 -6.60 13.54 -16.21
N SER A 48 -7.04 12.29 -16.39
CA SER A 48 -8.23 12.00 -17.18
C SER A 48 -9.51 12.61 -16.58
N LEU A 49 -9.65 12.63 -15.25
CA LEU A 49 -10.77 13.29 -14.58
C LEU A 49 -10.73 14.81 -14.80
N LEU A 50 -9.55 15.44 -14.69
CA LEU A 50 -9.39 16.87 -14.94
C LEU A 50 -9.65 17.25 -16.39
N GLU A 51 -9.28 16.40 -17.35
CA GLU A 51 -9.62 16.57 -18.77
C GLU A 51 -11.13 16.47 -19.00
N THR A 52 -11.78 15.46 -18.40
CA THR A 52 -13.24 15.29 -18.46
C THR A 52 -13.95 16.53 -17.91
N LEU A 53 -13.50 17.05 -16.77
CA LEU A 53 -14.07 18.23 -16.14
C LEU A 53 -14.02 19.47 -17.04
N LYS A 54 -12.96 19.65 -17.84
CA LYS A 54 -12.84 20.77 -18.80
C LYS A 54 -13.90 20.70 -19.90
N CYS A 55 -14.36 19.51 -20.25
CA CYS A 55 -15.36 19.29 -21.30
C CYS A 55 -16.80 19.34 -20.78
N LEU A 56 -16.99 19.15 -19.47
CA LEU A 56 -18.30 19.22 -18.84
C LEU A 56 -18.77 20.67 -18.67
N LYS A 57 -20.08 20.88 -18.79
CA LYS A 57 -20.71 22.12 -18.37
C LYS A 57 -20.94 22.06 -16.86
N LYS A 58 -21.10 23.22 -16.21
CA LYS A 58 -21.39 23.28 -14.76
C LYS A 58 -22.77 22.71 -14.45
N ASP A 59 -22.86 21.39 -14.37
CA ASP A 59 -24.01 20.60 -13.99
C ASP A 59 -23.59 19.52 -12.97
N ASP A 60 -24.51 18.64 -12.62
CA ASP A 60 -24.32 17.63 -11.59
C ASP A 60 -23.18 16.63 -11.91
N GLU A 61 -22.83 16.42 -13.18
CA GLU A 61 -21.71 15.55 -13.55
C GLU A 61 -20.36 16.18 -13.21
N SER A 62 -20.24 17.51 -13.29
CA SER A 62 -19.05 18.23 -12.86
C SER A 62 -18.76 18.04 -11.37
N ASN A 63 -19.80 18.00 -10.53
CA ASN A 63 -19.64 17.81 -9.08
C ASN A 63 -19.11 16.41 -8.75
N LEU A 64 -19.60 15.38 -9.43
CA LEU A 64 -19.16 14.01 -9.24
C LEU A 64 -17.68 13.81 -9.66
N VAL A 65 -17.28 14.41 -10.78
CA VAL A 65 -15.89 14.34 -11.27
C VAL A 65 -14.94 15.06 -10.31
N GLU A 66 -15.35 16.18 -9.73
CA GLU A 66 -14.58 16.88 -8.69
C GLU A 66 -14.43 16.04 -7.42
N GLU A 67 -15.51 15.39 -6.96
CA GLU A 67 -15.46 14.51 -5.79
C GLU A 67 -14.50 13.34 -6.00
N LYS A 68 -14.59 12.67 -7.17
CA LYS A 68 -13.65 11.60 -7.53
C LYS A 68 -12.21 12.11 -7.60
N SER A 69 -12.00 13.30 -8.16
CA SER A 69 -10.67 13.92 -8.23
C SER A 69 -10.11 14.19 -6.83
N SER A 70 -10.95 14.67 -5.91
CA SER A 70 -10.60 14.89 -4.51
C SER A 70 -10.19 13.60 -3.80
N MET A 71 -10.94 12.51 -4.00
CA MET A 71 -10.60 11.19 -3.46
C MET A 71 -9.23 10.69 -3.95
N ILE A 72 -8.95 10.83 -5.24
CA ILE A 72 -7.66 10.43 -5.82
C ILE A 72 -6.51 11.27 -5.27
N ARG A 73 -6.70 12.58 -5.10
CA ARG A 73 -5.68 13.47 -4.47
C ARG A 73 -5.37 13.04 -3.04
N LYS A 74 -6.39 12.71 -2.25
CA LYS A 74 -6.17 12.18 -0.89
C LYS A 74 -5.44 10.85 -0.90
N SER A 75 -5.75 9.97 -1.86
CA SER A 75 -5.02 8.71 -2.00
C SER A 75 -3.55 8.92 -2.40
N LEU A 76 -3.27 9.90 -3.27
CA LEU A 76 -1.89 10.26 -3.65
C LEU A 76 -1.09 10.76 -2.46
N GLU A 77 -1.66 11.61 -1.61
CA GLU A 77 -1.03 12.08 -0.37
C GLU A 77 -0.64 10.90 0.54
N MET A 78 -1.57 9.95 0.74
CA MET A 78 -1.30 8.75 1.54
C MET A 78 -0.19 7.88 0.92
N LEU A 79 -0.16 7.76 -0.41
CA LEU A 79 0.90 7.02 -1.11
C LEU A 79 2.26 7.71 -0.97
N GLU A 80 2.32 9.04 -1.06
CA GLU A 80 3.56 9.81 -0.88
C GLU A 80 4.12 9.70 0.53
N LEU A 81 3.26 9.74 1.56
CA LEU A 81 3.66 9.52 2.95
C LEU A 81 4.22 8.10 3.13
N GLY A 82 3.49 7.07 2.70
CA GLY A 82 3.92 5.68 2.82
C GLY A 82 5.20 5.36 2.04
N LEU A 83 5.37 5.95 0.85
CA LEU A 83 6.61 5.85 0.07
C LEU A 83 7.79 6.51 0.80
N SER A 84 7.58 7.69 1.37
CA SER A 84 8.62 8.40 2.12
C SER A 84 9.07 7.61 3.34
N GLU A 85 8.13 7.05 4.11
CA GLU A 85 8.42 6.21 5.28
C GLU A 85 9.14 4.90 4.90
N ALA A 86 8.70 4.25 3.82
CA ALA A 86 9.33 3.03 3.32
C ALA A 86 10.75 3.28 2.80
N GLN A 87 10.98 4.42 2.13
CA GLN A 87 12.29 4.80 1.61
C GLN A 87 13.28 5.09 2.75
N VAL A 88 12.87 5.85 3.78
CA VAL A 88 13.68 6.08 4.99
C VAL A 88 14.10 4.76 5.64
N SER A 89 13.17 3.80 5.74
CA SER A 89 13.45 2.48 6.31
C SER A 89 14.48 1.68 5.52
N VAL A 90 14.56 1.88 4.19
CA VAL A 90 15.54 1.20 3.31
C VAL A 90 16.88 1.92 3.30
N ASP A 91 16.90 3.25 3.41
CA ASP A 91 18.13 4.05 3.32
C ASP A 91 18.88 4.12 4.66
N ASP A 92 18.20 3.97 5.80
CA ASP A 92 18.79 3.99 7.14
C ASP A 92 19.36 2.63 7.60
N THR A 93 19.23 1.57 6.79
CA THR A 93 19.59 0.17 7.12
C THR A 93 20.85 -0.30 6.38
#